data_AF-A0A1Y1CL13-F1
#
_entry.id   AF-A0A1Y1CL13-F1
#
_cell.length_a   1.000
_cell.length_b   1.000
_cell.length_c   1.000
_cell.angle_alpha   90.00
_cell.angle_beta   90.00
_cell.angle_gamma   90.00
#
_symmetry.space_group_name_H-M   'P 1'
#
loop_
_entity.id
_entity.type
_entity.pdbx_description
1 polymer ?
#
loop_
_entity_poly.entity_id
_entity_poly.type
_entity_poly.pdbx_seq_one_letter_code
_entity_poly.pdbx_strand_id
1 'polypeptide(L)'
;MKKPLIFVLLFLTFSTVCFGQYTSIDSYSGSWTDSGSWLSSMPPLNGVSGNTSIYGEINAGANLKYNSGTLTVRDTLVVYGDLILGNNADLVLGSGAVLIVLGSVSVANKVDIEAGGTFIVQGDLAFLGSSKNGSFTSDQDPAQVYVGGSVSLPSGKDPFTNYPVLECNTGDHTNSDCNYGYIEDLEGKNIEEYYQEVLCGVGIDPGSIGSNQTVCIGDNPSEIVQLTASTETTYQWFLSIDSTDSDVPNWTEISGATQLNYTPGVLSQTTSYYRQVQKGNGCVANSKAVTITITPTPSPLGIFSK
;
A
#
# COMPACT_ATOMS: atom_id res chain seq x y z
N MET A 1 -67.35 -52.65 -0.31
CA MET A 1 -66.03 -52.32 0.27
C MET A 1 -65.42 -51.17 -0.52
N LYS A 2 -65.48 -49.94 -0.02
CA LYS A 2 -64.80 -48.77 -0.62
C LYS A 2 -63.47 -48.57 0.12
N LYS A 3 -62.34 -48.66 -0.58
CA LYS A 3 -61.00 -48.36 -0.02
C LYS A 3 -60.80 -46.84 0.03
N PRO A 4 -60.31 -46.24 1.12
CA PRO A 4 -59.98 -44.83 1.14
C PRO A 4 -58.65 -44.60 0.43
N LEU A 5 -58.61 -43.60 -0.46
CA LEU A 5 -57.41 -43.12 -1.12
C LEU A 5 -56.73 -42.13 -0.16
N ILE A 6 -55.61 -42.51 0.45
CA ILE A 6 -54.80 -41.61 1.28
C ILE A 6 -53.99 -40.73 0.32
N PHE A 7 -54.27 -39.44 0.32
CA PHE A 7 -53.48 -38.43 -0.38
C PHE A 7 -52.34 -38.01 0.56
N VAL A 8 -51.13 -38.53 0.31
CA VAL A 8 -49.93 -38.09 1.03
C VAL A 8 -49.52 -36.73 0.48
N LEU A 9 -49.80 -35.67 1.24
CA LEU A 9 -49.34 -34.33 0.93
C LEU A 9 -47.85 -34.25 1.28
N LEU A 10 -46.99 -34.34 0.27
CA LEU A 10 -45.55 -34.19 0.41
C LEU A 10 -45.23 -32.70 0.66
N PHE A 11 -45.02 -32.32 1.92
CA PHE A 11 -44.48 -31.01 2.26
C PHE A 11 -43.01 -30.95 1.82
N LEU A 12 -42.75 -30.36 0.63
CA LEU A 12 -41.42 -29.89 0.27
C LEU A 12 -41.07 -28.70 1.16
N THR A 13 -40.29 -28.95 2.21
CA THR A 13 -39.59 -27.87 2.92
C THR A 13 -38.54 -27.32 1.98
N PHE A 14 -38.82 -26.17 1.34
CA PHE A 14 -37.76 -25.35 0.77
C PHE A 14 -36.92 -24.83 1.92
N SER A 15 -35.82 -25.51 2.24
CA SER A 15 -34.72 -24.90 3.00
C SER A 15 -34.19 -23.76 2.13
N THR A 16 -34.64 -22.54 2.42
CA THR A 16 -34.12 -21.33 1.83
C THR A 16 -32.66 -21.26 2.27
N VAL A 17 -31.74 -21.60 1.36
CA VAL A 17 -30.32 -21.38 1.57
C VAL A 17 -30.15 -19.86 1.48
N CYS A 18 -30.22 -19.19 2.63
CA CYS A 18 -29.96 -17.76 2.70
C CYS A 18 -28.45 -17.60 2.50
N PHE A 19 -28.02 -17.35 1.26
CA PHE A 19 -26.65 -16.89 1.02
C PHE A 19 -26.50 -15.52 1.67
N GLY A 20 -25.43 -15.33 2.45
CA GLY A 20 -25.15 -14.02 3.04
C GLY A 20 -25.01 -12.99 1.92
N GLN A 21 -25.80 -11.92 1.98
CA GLN A 21 -25.64 -10.76 1.11
C GLN A 21 -25.19 -9.59 1.99
N TYR A 22 -23.98 -9.12 1.75
CA TYR A 22 -23.36 -8.05 2.50
C TYR A 22 -23.22 -6.83 1.59
N THR A 23 -23.56 -5.65 2.10
CA THR A 23 -23.46 -4.41 1.33
C THR A 23 -23.00 -3.31 2.25
N SER A 24 -21.87 -2.67 1.94
CA SER A 24 -21.40 -1.53 2.70
C SER A 24 -22.22 -0.28 2.40
N ILE A 25 -22.14 0.70 3.29
CA ILE A 25 -22.78 2.00 3.13
C ILE A 25 -22.05 2.79 2.05
N ASP A 26 -22.79 3.38 1.12
CA ASP A 26 -22.25 4.22 0.06
C ASP A 26 -21.80 5.59 0.59
N SER A 27 -20.77 6.18 -0.06
CA SER A 27 -20.19 7.48 0.32
C SER A 27 -19.76 7.54 1.81
N TYR A 28 -19.29 6.42 2.34
CA TYR A 28 -18.85 6.26 3.73
C TYR A 28 -17.46 5.62 3.78
N SER A 29 -16.57 6.17 4.59
CA SER A 29 -15.28 5.53 4.92
C SER A 29 -15.40 4.77 6.23
N GLY A 30 -15.13 3.47 6.19
CA GLY A 30 -15.39 2.55 7.30
C GLY A 30 -14.41 1.40 7.40
N SER A 31 -14.55 0.61 8.46
CA SER A 31 -13.78 -0.63 8.64
C SER A 31 -14.62 -1.85 8.30
N TRP A 32 -13.98 -2.87 7.73
CA TRP A 32 -14.62 -4.17 7.47
C TRP A 32 -15.21 -4.77 8.74
N THR A 33 -14.53 -4.61 9.89
CA THR A 33 -14.92 -5.18 11.18
C THR A 33 -15.83 -4.28 12.02
N ASP A 34 -16.24 -3.13 11.49
CA ASP A 34 -17.26 -2.29 12.11
C ASP A 34 -18.63 -2.59 11.50
N SER A 35 -19.57 -3.04 12.33
CA SER A 35 -20.97 -3.25 11.91
C SER A 35 -21.65 -1.99 11.37
N GLY A 36 -21.19 -0.81 11.79
CA GLY A 36 -21.67 0.48 11.30
C GLY A 36 -21.35 0.75 9.83
N SER A 37 -20.38 0.04 9.25
CA SER A 37 -20.01 0.16 7.84
C SER A 37 -20.97 -0.55 6.88
N TRP A 38 -21.93 -1.33 7.39
CA TRP A 38 -22.75 -2.24 6.60
C TRP A 38 -24.24 -1.93 6.72
N LEU A 39 -24.98 -2.01 5.60
CA LEU A 39 -26.43 -1.76 5.57
C LEU A 39 -27.25 -2.82 6.33
N SER A 40 -26.71 -4.02 6.50
CA SER A 40 -27.37 -5.14 7.14
C SER A 40 -26.46 -5.79 8.20
N SER A 41 -25.91 -6.96 7.89
CA SER A 41 -24.90 -7.64 8.67
C SER A 41 -23.52 -7.39 8.10
N MET A 42 -22.52 -7.43 8.96
CA MET A 42 -21.12 -7.43 8.58
C MET A 42 -20.65 -8.84 8.14
N PRO A 43 -19.89 -8.97 7.04
CA PRO A 43 -19.26 -10.22 6.66
C PRO A 43 -18.11 -10.60 7.63
N PRO A 44 -17.85 -11.90 7.84
CA PRO A 44 -16.67 -12.33 8.58
C PRO A 44 -15.38 -11.96 7.82
N LEU A 45 -14.25 -11.86 8.51
CA LEU A 45 -12.93 -11.71 7.86
C LEU A 45 -12.46 -13.02 7.21
N ASN A 46 -12.73 -14.15 7.87
CA ASN A 46 -12.26 -15.45 7.46
C ASN A 46 -13.42 -16.37 7.10
N GLY A 47 -13.45 -16.81 5.83
CA GLY A 47 -14.42 -17.78 5.34
C GLY A 47 -15.75 -17.16 4.96
N VAL A 48 -15.74 -16.00 4.29
CA VAL A 48 -16.96 -15.42 3.70
C VAL A 48 -17.58 -16.43 2.73
N SER A 49 -18.87 -16.68 2.91
CA SER A 49 -19.69 -17.52 2.04
C SER A 49 -20.96 -16.74 1.68
N GLY A 50 -20.89 -16.01 0.57
CA GLY A 50 -21.94 -15.07 0.18
C GLY A 50 -21.41 -13.95 -0.72
N ASN A 51 -22.34 -13.14 -1.21
CA ASN A 51 -22.01 -12.01 -2.08
C ASN A 51 -21.79 -10.76 -1.22
N THR A 52 -20.72 -10.03 -1.51
CA THR A 52 -20.38 -8.78 -0.82
C THR A 52 -20.22 -7.69 -1.86
N SER A 53 -20.93 -6.58 -1.67
CA SER A 53 -20.79 -5.38 -2.50
C SER A 53 -20.21 -4.23 -1.68
N ILE A 54 -19.06 -3.71 -2.13
CA ILE A 54 -18.37 -2.59 -1.48
C ILE A 54 -18.72 -1.30 -2.21
N TYR A 55 -19.46 -0.43 -1.54
CA TYR A 55 -19.63 0.99 -1.82
C TYR A 55 -18.88 1.83 -0.77
N GLY A 56 -18.58 3.09 -1.08
CA GLY A 56 -17.71 3.90 -0.24
C GLY A 56 -16.29 3.32 -0.13
N GLU A 57 -15.60 3.65 0.95
CA GLU A 57 -14.24 3.19 1.22
C GLU A 57 -14.23 2.25 2.43
N ILE A 58 -13.89 0.98 2.22
CA ILE A 58 -13.84 -0.02 3.29
C ILE A 58 -12.42 -0.52 3.50
N ASN A 59 -11.96 -0.43 4.75
CA ASN A 59 -10.64 -0.88 5.18
C ASN A 59 -10.73 -2.21 5.95
N ALA A 60 -10.19 -3.29 5.39
CA ALA A 60 -10.01 -4.57 6.07
C ALA A 60 -8.62 -4.61 6.73
N GLY A 61 -8.56 -4.47 8.06
CA GLY A 61 -7.30 -4.39 8.81
C GLY A 61 -6.51 -5.71 8.95
N ALA A 62 -6.88 -6.75 8.21
CA ALA A 62 -6.30 -8.09 8.28
C ALA A 62 -6.61 -8.88 7.01
N ASN A 63 -6.10 -10.11 6.93
CA ASN A 63 -6.40 -11.04 5.84
C ASN A 63 -7.91 -11.21 5.64
N LEU A 64 -8.33 -11.16 4.38
CA LEU A 64 -9.70 -11.33 3.96
C LEU A 64 -9.80 -12.62 3.13
N LYS A 65 -10.64 -13.56 3.57
CA LYS A 65 -10.76 -14.88 2.94
C LYS A 65 -12.20 -15.21 2.57
N TYR A 66 -12.42 -15.52 1.29
CA TYR A 66 -13.67 -16.05 0.76
C TYR A 66 -13.57 -17.54 0.50
N ASN A 67 -14.57 -18.29 0.98
CA ASN A 67 -14.78 -19.67 0.60
C ASN A 67 -15.61 -19.77 -0.70
N SER A 68 -16.62 -18.90 -0.83
CA SER A 68 -17.53 -18.88 -1.98
C SER A 68 -18.31 -17.56 -2.08
N GLY A 69 -18.86 -17.28 -3.26
CA GLY A 69 -19.67 -16.09 -3.55
C GLY A 69 -18.92 -15.08 -4.40
N THR A 70 -19.39 -13.84 -4.47
CA THR A 70 -18.73 -12.79 -5.26
C THR A 70 -18.38 -11.61 -4.36
N LEU A 71 -17.11 -11.20 -4.38
CA LEU A 71 -16.67 -9.90 -3.88
C LEU A 71 -16.76 -8.90 -5.03
N THR A 72 -17.70 -7.97 -4.96
CA THR A 72 -17.86 -6.88 -5.93
C THR A 72 -17.41 -5.58 -5.28
N VAL A 73 -16.34 -4.97 -5.78
CA VAL A 73 -15.92 -3.63 -5.36
C VAL A 73 -16.49 -2.64 -6.36
N ARG A 74 -17.32 -1.70 -5.90
CA ARG A 74 -17.94 -0.64 -6.72
C ARG A 74 -17.30 0.73 -6.49
N ASP A 75 -16.61 0.88 -5.37
CA ASP A 75 -15.88 2.09 -5.01
C ASP A 75 -14.50 1.64 -4.49
N THR A 76 -14.17 1.77 -3.20
CA THR A 76 -12.82 1.51 -2.71
C THR A 76 -12.77 0.42 -1.63
N LEU A 77 -11.89 -0.57 -1.82
CA LEU A 77 -11.56 -1.58 -0.82
C LEU A 77 -10.05 -1.62 -0.62
N VAL A 78 -9.61 -1.48 0.64
CA VAL A 78 -8.21 -1.67 1.03
C VAL A 78 -8.11 -2.87 1.97
N VAL A 79 -7.19 -3.78 1.69
CA VAL A 79 -6.92 -4.96 2.52
C VAL A 79 -5.49 -4.86 3.07
N TYR A 80 -5.36 -4.63 4.38
CA TYR A 80 -4.10 -4.59 5.12
C TYR A 80 -3.62 -6.00 5.49
N GLY A 81 -3.52 -6.86 4.48
CA GLY A 81 -3.16 -8.28 4.60
C GLY A 81 -3.41 -9.01 3.29
N ASP A 82 -3.50 -10.34 3.36
CA ASP A 82 -3.73 -11.16 2.17
C ASP A 82 -5.21 -11.20 1.77
N LEU A 83 -5.47 -11.21 0.46
CA LEU A 83 -6.80 -11.50 -0.09
C LEU A 83 -6.82 -12.91 -0.69
N ILE A 84 -7.61 -13.80 -0.10
CA ILE A 84 -7.68 -15.22 -0.48
C ILE A 84 -9.08 -15.54 -0.98
N LEU A 85 -9.22 -15.77 -2.28
CA LEU A 85 -10.47 -16.13 -2.95
C LEU A 85 -10.42 -17.60 -3.38
N GLY A 86 -11.18 -18.43 -2.68
CA GLY A 86 -11.26 -19.87 -2.95
C GLY A 86 -11.92 -20.23 -4.30
N ASN A 87 -12.06 -21.53 -4.56
CA ASN A 87 -12.46 -22.08 -5.86
C ASN A 87 -13.84 -21.66 -6.38
N ASN A 88 -14.71 -21.13 -5.50
CA ASN A 88 -16.05 -20.68 -5.85
C ASN A 88 -16.24 -19.20 -5.49
N ALA A 89 -15.14 -18.46 -5.33
CA ALA A 89 -15.14 -17.05 -4.97
C ALA A 89 -14.67 -16.22 -6.16
N ASP A 90 -15.57 -15.38 -6.69
CA ASP A 90 -15.28 -14.45 -7.78
C ASP A 90 -14.92 -13.07 -7.23
N LEU A 91 -14.10 -12.34 -7.98
CA LEU A 91 -13.82 -10.92 -7.78
C LEU A 91 -14.34 -10.14 -8.98
N VAL A 92 -15.06 -9.06 -8.71
CA VAL A 92 -15.48 -8.08 -9.72
C VAL A 92 -15.07 -6.70 -9.24
N LEU A 93 -14.25 -6.01 -10.01
CA LEU A 93 -13.99 -4.58 -9.82
C LEU A 93 -14.88 -3.80 -10.79
N GLY A 94 -15.73 -2.95 -10.25
CA GLY A 94 -16.61 -2.09 -11.01
C GLY A 94 -15.86 -0.96 -11.71
N SER A 95 -16.54 -0.27 -12.62
CA SER A 95 -15.95 0.87 -13.32
C SER A 95 -15.46 1.95 -12.35
N GLY A 96 -14.17 2.31 -12.45
CA GLY A 96 -13.54 3.29 -11.56
C GLY A 96 -13.26 2.81 -10.13
N ALA A 97 -13.59 1.56 -9.79
CA ALA A 97 -13.38 1.02 -8.46
C ALA A 97 -11.88 0.83 -8.16
N VAL A 98 -11.49 0.96 -6.89
CA VAL A 98 -10.11 0.78 -6.43
C VAL A 98 -10.04 -0.38 -5.45
N LEU A 99 -9.22 -1.38 -5.76
CA LEU A 99 -8.84 -2.43 -4.82
C LEU A 99 -7.34 -2.39 -4.57
N ILE A 100 -6.94 -2.14 -3.33
CA ILE A 100 -5.53 -2.20 -2.89
C ILE A 100 -5.38 -3.34 -1.88
N VAL A 101 -4.44 -4.25 -2.13
CA VAL A 101 -4.10 -5.35 -1.22
C VAL A 101 -2.64 -5.17 -0.79
N LEU A 102 -2.42 -4.80 0.48
CA LEU A 102 -1.10 -4.64 1.09
C LEU A 102 -0.53 -5.98 1.61
N GLY A 103 -0.69 -7.01 0.80
CA GLY A 103 -0.28 -8.39 1.03
C GLY A 103 -0.35 -9.16 -0.28
N SER A 104 -0.38 -10.49 -0.20
CA SER A 104 -0.49 -11.33 -1.39
C SER A 104 -1.95 -11.62 -1.74
N VAL A 105 -2.23 -11.81 -3.02
CA VAL A 105 -3.53 -12.23 -3.54
C VAL A 105 -3.44 -13.66 -4.02
N SER A 106 -4.39 -14.49 -3.61
CA SER A 106 -4.58 -15.85 -4.15
C SER A 106 -6.00 -16.02 -4.66
N VAL A 107 -6.18 -16.23 -5.96
CA VAL A 107 -7.50 -16.41 -6.58
C VAL A 107 -7.60 -17.75 -7.29
N ALA A 108 -8.67 -18.50 -7.04
CA ALA A 108 -8.89 -19.78 -7.69
C ALA A 108 -10.06 -19.80 -8.69
N ASN A 109 -10.78 -18.70 -8.84
CA ASN A 109 -11.90 -18.55 -9.78
C ASN A 109 -11.74 -17.29 -10.64
N LYS A 110 -12.83 -16.54 -10.90
CA LYS A 110 -12.81 -15.43 -11.85
C LYS A 110 -12.44 -14.11 -11.19
N VAL A 111 -11.62 -13.32 -11.88
CA VAL A 111 -11.41 -11.90 -11.64
C VAL A 111 -11.83 -11.14 -12.89
N ASP A 112 -12.73 -10.19 -12.72
CA ASP A 112 -13.23 -9.33 -13.80
C ASP A 112 -13.07 -7.86 -13.40
N ILE A 113 -12.45 -7.07 -14.27
CA ILE A 113 -12.20 -5.65 -14.04
C ILE A 113 -12.96 -4.84 -15.11
N GLU A 114 -14.02 -4.16 -14.70
CA GLU A 114 -14.74 -3.23 -15.56
C GLU A 114 -13.88 -1.98 -15.84
N ALA A 115 -14.25 -1.21 -16.86
CA ALA A 115 -13.43 -0.10 -17.35
C ALA A 115 -13.05 0.93 -16.26
N GLY A 116 -11.76 1.16 -16.07
CA GLY A 116 -11.20 2.10 -15.11
C GLY A 116 -11.06 1.55 -13.70
N GLY A 117 -11.40 0.26 -13.47
CA GLY A 117 -11.13 -0.40 -12.20
C GLY A 117 -9.63 -0.58 -11.99
N THR A 118 -9.11 -0.10 -10.86
CA THR A 118 -7.70 -0.22 -10.46
C THR A 118 -7.52 -1.36 -9.46
N PHE A 119 -6.56 -2.25 -9.73
CA PHE A 119 -6.19 -3.35 -8.85
C PHE A 119 -4.70 -3.33 -8.51
N ILE A 120 -4.36 -3.04 -7.25
CA ILE A 120 -2.98 -2.98 -6.78
C ILE A 120 -2.73 -4.11 -5.78
N VAL A 121 -1.66 -4.87 -5.98
CA VAL A 121 -1.23 -5.97 -5.12
C VAL A 121 0.23 -5.75 -4.70
N GLN A 122 0.47 -5.46 -3.42
CA GLN A 122 1.81 -5.23 -2.90
C GLN A 122 2.69 -6.48 -2.92
N GLY A 123 2.08 -7.65 -2.65
CA GLY A 123 2.76 -8.94 -2.62
C GLY A 123 2.64 -9.73 -3.92
N ASP A 124 2.64 -11.06 -3.77
CA ASP A 124 2.49 -11.98 -4.89
C ASP A 124 1.04 -12.04 -5.38
N LEU A 125 0.85 -12.19 -6.69
CA LEU A 125 -0.45 -12.47 -7.30
C LEU A 125 -0.45 -13.91 -7.84
N ALA A 126 -1.20 -14.79 -7.17
CA ALA A 126 -1.25 -16.21 -7.50
C ALA A 126 -2.64 -16.64 -7.97
N PHE A 127 -2.69 -17.21 -9.16
CA PHE A 127 -3.88 -17.90 -9.67
C PHE A 127 -3.76 -19.40 -9.40
N LEU A 128 -4.65 -19.94 -8.57
CA LEU A 128 -4.61 -21.31 -8.05
C LEU A 128 -5.71 -22.22 -8.63
N GLY A 129 -6.53 -21.68 -9.54
CA GLY A 129 -7.70 -22.36 -10.09
C GLY A 129 -7.35 -23.55 -10.96
N SER A 130 -8.17 -24.60 -10.91
CA SER A 130 -8.07 -25.72 -11.85
C SER A 130 -8.32 -25.27 -13.29
N SER A 131 -7.95 -26.12 -14.26
CA SER A 131 -7.82 -25.77 -15.68
C SER A 131 -9.11 -25.35 -16.43
N LYS A 132 -10.24 -25.09 -15.76
CA LYS A 132 -11.50 -24.69 -16.41
C LYS A 132 -12.25 -23.53 -15.77
N ASN A 133 -11.84 -23.08 -14.58
CA ASN A 133 -12.70 -22.21 -13.78
C ASN A 133 -12.11 -20.81 -13.52
N GLY A 134 -10.78 -20.66 -13.55
CA GLY A 134 -10.13 -19.36 -13.36
C GLY A 134 -10.03 -18.51 -14.63
N SER A 135 -10.24 -17.21 -14.48
CA SER A 135 -9.98 -16.18 -15.49
C SER A 135 -9.52 -14.87 -14.85
N PHE A 136 -8.80 -14.05 -15.61
CA PHE A 136 -8.48 -12.68 -15.24
C PHE A 136 -8.65 -11.75 -16.44
N THR A 137 -9.77 -11.04 -16.46
CA THR A 137 -10.22 -10.21 -17.58
C THR A 137 -10.34 -8.75 -17.18
N SER A 138 -10.21 -7.87 -18.18
CA SER A 138 -10.38 -6.43 -18.04
C SER A 138 -11.09 -5.89 -19.28
N ASP A 139 -11.98 -4.91 -19.10
CA ASP A 139 -12.60 -4.14 -20.18
C ASP A 139 -11.67 -3.05 -20.75
N GLN A 140 -10.50 -2.87 -20.15
CA GLN A 140 -9.45 -1.93 -20.59
C GLN A 140 -8.14 -2.65 -20.91
N ASP A 141 -7.45 -2.10 -21.91
CA ASP A 141 -6.13 -2.52 -22.38
C ASP A 141 -5.27 -1.27 -22.65
N PRO A 142 -4.17 -1.04 -21.90
CA PRO A 142 -3.72 -1.86 -20.78
C PRO A 142 -4.66 -1.74 -19.56
N ALA A 143 -4.78 -2.81 -18.79
CA ALA A 143 -5.53 -2.86 -17.56
C ALA A 143 -4.80 -2.08 -16.44
N GLN A 144 -5.55 -1.49 -15.52
CA GLN A 144 -4.98 -0.77 -14.37
C GLN A 144 -4.64 -1.74 -13.23
N VAL A 145 -3.74 -2.68 -13.52
CA VAL A 145 -3.31 -3.73 -12.59
C VAL A 145 -1.82 -3.59 -12.31
N TYR A 146 -1.46 -3.53 -11.03
CA TYR A 146 -0.09 -3.31 -10.58
C TYR A 146 0.30 -4.34 -9.51
N VAL A 147 1.43 -5.02 -9.69
CA VAL A 147 1.88 -6.11 -8.79
C VAL A 147 3.31 -5.86 -8.31
N GLY A 148 3.53 -5.92 -6.99
CA GLY A 148 4.86 -5.72 -6.39
C GLY A 148 5.67 -7.00 -6.24
N GLY A 149 5.00 -8.15 -6.17
CA GLY A 149 5.63 -9.47 -6.07
C GLY A 149 5.62 -10.25 -7.38
N SER A 150 5.73 -11.58 -7.24
CA SER A 150 5.68 -12.50 -8.36
C SER A 150 4.24 -12.75 -8.82
N VAL A 151 4.07 -12.90 -10.13
CA VAL A 151 2.82 -13.37 -10.73
C VAL A 151 2.95 -14.85 -11.05
N SER A 152 2.03 -15.67 -10.54
CA SER A 152 2.02 -17.13 -10.79
C SER A 152 0.69 -17.62 -11.33
N LEU A 153 0.78 -18.52 -12.30
CA LEU A 153 -0.36 -19.13 -12.99
C LEU A 153 -0.51 -20.61 -12.60
N PRO A 154 -1.72 -21.19 -12.74
CA PRO A 154 -1.88 -22.62 -12.60
C PRO A 154 -1.04 -23.37 -13.64
N SER A 155 -0.48 -24.52 -13.26
CA SER A 155 0.37 -25.31 -14.16
C SER A 155 -0.36 -25.76 -15.43
N GLY A 156 0.34 -25.68 -16.56
CA GLY A 156 -0.18 -26.11 -17.87
C GLY A 156 -1.22 -25.17 -18.48
N LYS A 157 -1.27 -23.91 -18.04
CA LYS A 157 -2.16 -22.88 -18.59
C LYS A 157 -1.41 -21.89 -19.47
N ASP A 158 -2.02 -21.63 -20.63
CA ASP A 158 -1.66 -20.49 -21.46
C ASP A 158 -2.27 -19.21 -20.82
N PRO A 159 -1.45 -18.20 -20.46
CA PRO A 159 -1.95 -16.93 -19.95
C PRO A 159 -2.93 -16.24 -20.91
N PHE A 160 -2.71 -16.33 -22.22
CA PHE A 160 -3.34 -15.41 -23.18
C PHE A 160 -4.83 -15.68 -23.44
N THR A 161 -5.35 -16.88 -23.14
CA THR A 161 -6.78 -17.18 -23.36
C THR A 161 -7.65 -16.91 -22.13
N ASN A 162 -7.15 -17.21 -20.93
CA ASN A 162 -7.94 -17.13 -19.70
C ASN A 162 -7.51 -15.96 -18.80
N TYR A 163 -6.28 -15.49 -18.94
CA TYR A 163 -5.68 -14.43 -18.13
C TYR A 163 -5.10 -13.33 -19.03
N PRO A 164 -5.86 -12.76 -19.98
CA PRO A 164 -5.36 -11.76 -20.92
C PRO A 164 -4.77 -10.52 -20.23
N VAL A 165 -5.19 -10.21 -19.00
CA VAL A 165 -4.59 -9.13 -18.19
C VAL A 165 -3.10 -9.38 -17.92
N LEU A 166 -2.67 -10.63 -17.86
CA LEU A 166 -1.27 -11.01 -17.60
C LEU A 166 -0.43 -11.10 -18.88
N GLU A 167 -0.95 -10.65 -20.03
CA GLU A 167 -0.19 -10.53 -21.26
C GLU A 167 0.90 -9.47 -21.10
N CYS A 168 2.16 -9.90 -21.17
CA CYS A 168 3.32 -9.01 -21.17
C CYS A 168 4.48 -9.71 -21.87
N ASN A 169 4.79 -9.24 -23.08
CA ASN A 169 5.81 -9.87 -23.94
C ASN A 169 7.23 -9.40 -23.60
N THR A 170 7.42 -8.11 -23.29
CA THR A 170 8.62 -7.49 -22.69
C THR A 170 8.36 -5.98 -22.49
N GLY A 171 8.72 -5.38 -21.34
CA GLY A 171 8.79 -3.92 -21.17
C GLY A 171 8.04 -3.36 -19.96
N ASP A 172 8.01 -2.03 -19.84
CA ASP A 172 7.31 -1.23 -18.81
C ASP A 172 5.83 -1.04 -19.21
N HIS A 173 4.90 -1.12 -18.25
CA HIS A 173 3.44 -1.00 -18.45
C HIS A 173 3.00 0.19 -19.30
N THR A 174 3.72 1.30 -19.21
CA THR A 174 3.34 2.58 -19.82
C THR A 174 3.85 2.74 -21.24
N ASN A 175 4.85 1.96 -21.65
CA ASN A 175 5.55 2.10 -22.92
C ASN A 175 5.81 0.77 -23.65
N SER A 176 5.09 -0.29 -23.29
CA SER A 176 5.20 -1.62 -23.91
C SER A 176 3.83 -2.24 -24.17
N ASP A 177 3.83 -3.42 -24.80
CA ASP A 177 2.63 -4.23 -25.03
C ASP A 177 2.24 -5.05 -23.77
N CYS A 178 2.53 -4.54 -22.56
CA CYS A 178 2.18 -5.20 -21.30
C CYS A 178 0.85 -4.68 -20.76
N ASN A 179 -0.08 -5.59 -20.51
CA ASN A 179 -1.44 -5.31 -20.08
C ASN A 179 -1.56 -5.10 -18.55
N TYR A 180 -0.52 -5.46 -17.79
CA TYR A 180 -0.36 -5.15 -16.36
C TYR A 180 1.05 -4.61 -16.09
N GLY A 181 1.21 -3.92 -14.96
CA GLY A 181 2.47 -3.30 -14.55
C GLY A 181 2.98 -3.75 -13.18
N TYR A 182 4.14 -3.22 -12.82
CA TYR A 182 4.70 -3.32 -11.48
C TYR A 182 4.39 -2.06 -10.66
N ILE A 183 4.66 -2.09 -9.37
CA ILE A 183 4.34 -0.96 -8.47
C ILE A 183 5.16 0.28 -8.81
N GLU A 184 6.35 0.11 -9.37
CA GLU A 184 7.17 1.20 -9.89
C GLU A 184 6.45 1.97 -11.01
N ASP A 185 5.57 1.31 -11.77
CA ASP A 185 4.80 1.94 -12.85
C ASP A 185 3.63 2.81 -12.35
N LEU A 186 3.43 2.89 -11.01
CA LEU A 186 2.51 3.84 -10.40
C LEU A 186 3.06 5.27 -10.39
N GLU A 187 4.37 5.48 -10.56
CA GLU A 187 4.98 6.81 -10.56
C GLU A 187 4.32 7.73 -11.59
N GLY A 188 3.84 8.90 -11.15
CA GLY A 188 3.13 9.89 -11.95
C GLY A 188 1.68 9.53 -12.30
N LYS A 189 1.12 8.43 -11.79
CA LYS A 189 -0.30 8.08 -11.95
C LYS A 189 -1.15 8.81 -10.91
N ASN A 190 -2.40 9.10 -11.26
CA ASN A 190 -3.35 9.74 -10.33
C ASN A 190 -3.58 8.95 -9.02
N ILE A 191 -3.40 7.63 -9.06
CA ILE A 191 -3.60 6.76 -7.89
C ILE A 191 -2.36 6.72 -6.97
N GLU A 192 -1.21 7.24 -7.42
CA GLU A 192 0.06 7.16 -6.68
C GLU A 192 -0.04 7.78 -5.29
N GLU A 193 -0.56 9.01 -5.20
CA GLU A 193 -0.67 9.75 -3.93
C GLU A 193 -1.54 8.98 -2.93
N TYR A 194 -2.69 8.48 -3.37
CA TYR A 194 -3.59 7.68 -2.53
C TYR A 194 -2.96 6.34 -2.13
N TYR A 195 -2.28 5.66 -3.05
CA TYR A 195 -1.58 4.42 -2.76
C TYR A 195 -0.50 4.61 -1.68
N GLN A 196 0.28 5.68 -1.77
CA GLN A 196 1.28 6.02 -0.77
C GLN A 196 0.66 6.35 0.60
N GLU A 197 -0.47 7.07 0.63
CA GLU A 197 -1.22 7.32 1.86
C GLU A 197 -1.73 6.00 2.48
N VAL A 198 -2.22 5.07 1.67
CA VAL A 198 -2.69 3.76 2.15
C VAL A 198 -1.53 2.92 2.69
N LEU A 199 -0.41 2.85 1.96
CA LEU A 199 0.77 2.06 2.31
C LEU A 199 1.45 2.57 3.59
N CYS A 200 1.57 3.89 3.71
CA CYS A 200 2.30 4.55 4.79
C CYS A 200 1.39 5.10 5.90
N GLY A 201 0.07 5.04 5.74
CA GLY A 201 -0.88 5.79 6.56
C GLY A 201 -0.82 7.30 6.29
N VAL A 202 -1.65 8.08 7.01
CA VAL A 202 -1.55 9.55 7.00
C VAL A 202 -0.11 10.01 7.25
N GLY A 203 0.34 10.94 6.41
CA GLY A 203 1.72 11.31 6.15
C GLY A 203 2.66 11.21 7.35
N ILE A 204 3.79 10.52 7.15
CA ILE A 204 4.88 10.48 8.11
C ILE A 204 5.37 11.92 8.30
N ASP A 205 5.16 12.47 9.50
CA ASP A 205 5.71 13.77 9.88
C ASP A 205 7.07 13.53 10.52
N PRO A 206 8.18 13.99 9.90
CA PRO A 206 9.50 13.86 10.48
C PRO A 206 9.73 14.77 11.69
N GLY A 207 8.76 15.65 11.98
CA GLY A 207 8.87 16.74 12.93
C GLY A 207 9.91 17.75 12.47
N SER A 208 10.45 18.50 13.43
CA SER A 208 11.51 19.45 13.19
C SER A 208 12.67 19.20 14.14
N ILE A 209 13.87 19.46 13.63
CA ILE A 209 15.14 19.38 14.35
C ILE A 209 15.67 20.79 14.61
N GLY A 210 16.83 20.90 15.26
CA GLY A 210 17.44 22.16 15.71
C GLY A 210 17.64 23.22 14.62
N SER A 211 18.27 24.33 14.96
CA SER A 211 18.52 25.44 14.02
C SER A 211 19.95 25.45 13.50
N ASN A 212 20.18 26.18 12.41
CA ASN A 212 21.52 26.38 11.82
C ASN A 212 22.49 26.94 12.86
N GLN A 213 23.76 26.54 12.74
CA GLN A 213 24.83 26.93 13.67
C GLN A 213 26.00 27.58 12.93
N THR A 214 26.77 28.40 13.63
CA THR A 214 28.06 28.91 13.17
C THR A 214 29.12 28.57 14.22
N VAL A 215 30.16 27.86 13.80
CA VAL A 215 31.18 27.28 14.68
C VAL A 215 32.56 27.66 14.13
N CYS A 216 33.52 27.94 15.00
CA CYS A 216 34.90 28.16 14.58
C CYS A 216 35.57 26.83 14.24
N ILE A 217 36.51 26.84 13.29
CA ILE A 217 37.27 25.64 12.93
C ILE A 217 37.99 25.08 14.17
N GLY A 218 37.80 23.79 14.45
CA GLY A 218 38.35 23.11 15.62
C GLY A 218 37.44 23.06 16.85
N ASP A 219 36.35 23.83 16.90
CA ASP A 219 35.37 23.78 17.99
C ASP A 219 34.28 22.71 17.70
N ASN A 220 33.61 22.27 18.77
CA ASN A 220 32.50 21.32 18.68
C ASN A 220 31.18 22.03 18.37
N PRO A 221 30.42 21.59 17.36
CA PRO A 221 29.03 22.02 17.20
C PRO A 221 28.16 21.61 18.40
N SER A 222 27.07 22.35 18.62
CA SER A 222 26.04 21.97 19.58
C SER A 222 25.23 20.79 19.05
N GLU A 223 24.65 20.00 19.96
CA GLU A 223 23.75 18.91 19.61
C GLU A 223 22.55 19.41 18.79
N ILE A 224 22.23 18.69 17.72
CA ILE A 224 21.01 18.91 16.94
C ILE A 224 19.89 18.11 17.63
N VAL A 225 19.01 18.85 18.31
CA VAL A 225 17.90 18.29 19.09
C VAL A 225 16.60 18.29 18.30
N GLN A 226 15.67 17.42 18.66
CA GLN A 226 14.29 17.53 18.21
C GLN A 226 13.60 18.79 18.80
N LEU A 227 12.90 19.54 17.96
CA LEU A 227 12.06 20.67 18.36
C LEU A 227 10.57 20.33 18.35
N THR A 228 10.10 19.62 17.32
CA THR A 228 8.73 19.08 17.27
C THR A 228 8.75 17.57 17.08
N ALA A 229 7.81 16.89 17.74
CA ALA A 229 7.66 15.44 17.69
C ALA A 229 7.48 14.95 16.24
N SER A 230 8.08 13.80 15.92
CA SER A 230 7.81 13.05 14.70
C SER A 230 6.69 12.04 14.96
N THR A 231 6.01 11.60 13.91
CA THR A 231 4.98 10.55 14.04
C THR A 231 5.55 9.16 14.28
N GLU A 232 6.80 8.91 13.86
CA GLU A 232 7.49 7.62 14.07
C GLU A 232 8.76 7.79 14.93
N THR A 233 9.29 6.66 15.43
CA THR A 233 10.42 6.61 16.37
C THR A 233 11.66 5.90 15.84
N THR A 234 11.69 5.55 14.55
CA THR A 234 12.86 4.97 13.90
C THR A 234 13.57 6.06 13.12
N TYR A 235 14.85 6.30 13.44
CA TYR A 235 15.62 7.42 12.91
C TYR A 235 16.86 6.95 12.17
N GLN A 236 17.28 7.72 11.17
CA GLN A 236 18.59 7.63 10.56
C GLN A 236 19.08 9.04 10.21
N TRP A 237 20.31 9.39 10.57
CA TRP A 237 20.89 10.68 10.24
C TRP A 237 21.72 10.64 8.96
N PHE A 238 21.65 11.74 8.21
CA PHE A 238 22.37 11.96 6.96
C PHE A 238 23.12 13.29 7.02
N LEU A 239 24.24 13.38 6.30
CA LEU A 239 24.99 14.61 6.12
C LEU A 239 25.22 14.93 4.64
N SER A 240 25.42 16.20 4.34
CA SER A 240 25.87 16.65 3.02
C SER A 240 26.78 17.85 3.16
N ILE A 241 27.79 17.93 2.31
CA ILE A 241 28.65 19.12 2.16
C ILE A 241 28.24 20.00 0.97
N ASP A 242 27.34 19.50 0.13
CA ASP A 242 26.98 20.11 -1.15
C ASP A 242 25.48 20.47 -1.25
N SER A 243 24.64 19.98 -0.33
CA SER A 243 23.19 20.26 -0.33
C SER A 243 22.70 20.86 1.00
N THR A 244 21.62 21.63 0.89
CA THR A 244 20.79 22.11 2.01
C THR A 244 19.32 21.71 1.86
N ASP A 245 18.98 21.05 0.75
CA ASP A 245 17.65 20.53 0.47
C ASP A 245 17.66 19.02 0.75
N SER A 246 16.82 18.58 1.69
CA SER A 246 16.74 17.19 2.14
C SER A 246 16.00 16.28 1.15
N ASP A 247 15.36 16.85 0.13
CA ASP A 247 14.53 16.11 -0.82
C ASP A 247 15.24 15.87 -2.16
N VAL A 248 16.52 16.29 -2.27
CA VAL A 248 17.38 16.04 -3.43
C VAL A 248 18.44 14.97 -3.14
N PRO A 249 18.97 14.28 -4.17
CA PRO A 249 20.15 13.42 -3.99
C PRO A 249 21.36 14.22 -3.49
N ASN A 250 22.45 13.53 -3.10
CA ASN A 250 23.72 14.07 -2.52
C ASN A 250 23.78 14.12 -0.99
N TRP A 251 23.19 13.15 -0.32
CA TRP A 251 23.31 12.95 1.13
C TRP A 251 23.99 11.62 1.44
N THR A 252 24.86 11.62 2.44
CA THR A 252 25.59 10.45 2.90
C THR A 252 25.03 10.01 4.24
N GLU A 253 24.69 8.73 4.36
CA GLU A 253 24.25 8.14 5.62
C GLU A 253 25.37 8.19 6.66
N ILE A 254 25.03 8.62 7.88
CA ILE A 254 25.94 8.57 9.02
C ILE A 254 25.74 7.21 9.71
N SER A 255 26.64 6.27 9.43
CA SER A 255 26.52 4.89 9.92
C SER A 255 26.34 4.84 11.45
N GLY A 256 25.28 4.16 11.90
CA GLY A 256 24.96 3.97 13.31
C GLY A 256 24.31 5.17 14.02
N ALA A 257 24.11 6.29 13.33
CA ALA A 257 23.41 7.45 13.87
C ALA A 257 21.88 7.26 13.77
N THR A 258 21.32 6.51 14.71
CA THR A 258 19.89 6.17 14.76
C THR A 258 19.15 6.77 15.96
N GLN A 259 19.81 7.70 16.67
CA GLN A 259 19.25 8.35 17.85
C GLN A 259 18.31 9.51 17.48
N LEU A 260 17.44 9.88 18.42
CA LEU A 260 16.50 10.99 18.24
C LEU A 260 17.21 12.32 17.97
N ASN A 261 18.28 12.57 18.72
CA ASN A 261 19.16 13.72 18.58
C ASN A 261 20.49 13.26 17.99
N TYR A 262 21.25 14.19 17.42
CA TYR A 262 22.59 13.92 16.90
C TYR A 262 23.57 14.98 17.36
N THR A 263 24.71 14.55 17.91
CA THR A 263 25.82 15.43 18.26
C THR A 263 26.89 15.31 17.17
N PRO A 264 27.05 16.34 16.30
CA PRO A 264 28.11 16.35 15.31
C PRO A 264 29.50 16.38 15.97
N GLY A 265 30.46 15.69 15.36
CA GLY A 265 31.87 15.83 15.72
C GLY A 265 32.45 17.18 15.26
N VAL A 266 33.76 17.38 15.52
CA VAL A 266 34.50 18.52 14.96
C VAL A 266 34.48 18.44 13.43
N LEU A 267 34.15 19.56 12.79
CA LEU A 267 34.04 19.66 11.33
C LEU A 267 35.20 20.46 10.74
N SER A 268 35.69 20.03 9.58
CA SER A 268 36.71 20.73 8.79
C SER A 268 36.12 21.68 7.74
N GLN A 269 34.82 21.59 7.48
CA GLN A 269 34.08 22.39 6.49
C GLN A 269 32.60 22.50 6.86
N THR A 270 31.89 23.42 6.22
CA THR A 270 30.44 23.56 6.37
C THR A 270 29.73 22.28 5.95
N THR A 271 28.83 21.80 6.81
CA THR A 271 28.10 20.54 6.63
C THR A 271 26.64 20.72 7.02
N SER A 272 25.73 20.21 6.20
CA SER A 272 24.30 20.11 6.48
C SER A 272 23.94 18.73 7.00
N TYR A 273 22.90 18.66 7.83
CA TYR A 273 22.38 17.44 8.43
C TYR A 273 20.87 17.40 8.30
N TYR A 274 20.29 16.23 8.05
CA TYR A 274 18.87 15.99 8.30
C TYR A 274 18.67 14.67 9.02
N ARG A 275 17.49 14.52 9.63
CA ARG A 275 17.04 13.27 10.23
C ARG A 275 15.94 12.67 9.37
N GLN A 276 16.17 11.47 8.86
CA GLN A 276 15.15 10.64 8.27
C GLN A 276 14.36 9.96 9.37
N VAL A 277 13.04 9.95 9.21
CA VAL A 277 12.10 9.18 10.02
C VAL A 277 11.57 8.05 9.16
N GLN A 278 11.60 6.83 9.68
CA GLN A 278 11.22 5.63 8.94
C GLN A 278 9.99 4.97 9.56
N LYS A 279 9.07 4.55 8.70
CA LYS A 279 7.97 3.64 9.01
C LYS A 279 8.21 2.32 8.27
N GLY A 280 7.49 1.27 8.69
CA GLY A 280 7.50 0.00 7.95
C GLY A 280 7.20 0.17 6.45
N ASN A 281 7.47 -0.89 5.67
CA ASN A 281 7.23 -0.93 4.22
C ASN A 281 8.05 0.07 3.38
N GLY A 282 9.18 0.54 3.89
CA GLY A 282 10.08 1.44 3.15
C GLY A 282 9.62 2.90 3.13
N CYS A 283 8.55 3.25 3.84
CA CYS A 283 8.07 4.61 3.93
C CYS A 283 9.01 5.47 4.80
N VAL A 284 9.45 6.61 4.27
CA VAL A 284 10.36 7.52 4.96
C VAL A 284 9.92 8.97 4.79
N ALA A 285 10.29 9.83 5.73
CA ALA A 285 10.18 11.28 5.59
C ALA A 285 11.43 11.97 6.14
N ASN A 286 11.87 13.02 5.46
CA ASN A 286 13.08 13.75 5.83
C ASN A 286 12.71 15.05 6.56
N SER A 287 13.32 15.30 7.71
CA SER A 287 13.23 16.63 8.33
C SER A 287 13.87 17.68 7.42
N LYS A 288 13.48 18.95 7.58
CA LYS A 288 14.28 20.04 7.01
C LYS A 288 15.73 19.94 7.48
N ALA A 289 16.66 20.26 6.58
CA ALA A 289 18.08 20.24 6.88
C ALA A 289 18.50 21.38 7.82
N VAL A 290 19.54 21.11 8.60
CA VAL A 290 20.24 22.06 9.47
C VAL A 290 21.67 22.20 9.01
N THR A 291 22.12 23.42 8.76
CA THR A 291 23.49 23.70 8.30
C THR A 291 24.37 24.21 9.44
N ILE A 292 25.54 23.59 9.59
CA ILE A 292 26.59 24.03 10.50
C ILE A 292 27.68 24.69 9.65
N THR A 293 27.79 26.02 9.76
CA THR A 293 28.76 26.82 9.02
C THR A 293 30.07 26.88 9.80
N ILE A 294 31.18 26.48 9.15
CA ILE A 294 32.51 26.54 9.74
C ILE A 294 33.21 27.84 9.34
N THR A 295 33.67 28.60 10.33
CA THR A 295 34.36 29.87 10.15
C THR A 295 35.83 29.77 10.59
N PRO A 296 36.75 30.50 9.93
CA PRO A 296 38.15 30.53 10.36
C PRO A 296 38.28 31.07 11.78
N THR A 297 39.30 30.62 12.51
CA THR A 297 39.65 31.25 13.78
C THR A 297 40.08 32.70 13.54
N PRO A 298 39.64 33.65 14.38
CA PRO A 298 40.09 35.03 14.26
C PRO A 298 41.61 35.09 14.44
N SER A 299 42.29 35.75 13.50
CA SER A 299 43.73 35.99 13.59
C SER A 299 44.05 36.68 14.91
N PRO A 300 45.12 36.28 15.65
CA PRO A 300 45.55 37.02 16.82
C PRO A 300 45.76 38.48 16.44
N LEU A 301 45.14 39.41 17.16
CA LEU A 301 45.42 40.83 17.00
C LEU A 301 46.93 40.99 17.23
N GLY A 302 47.67 41.37 16.20
CA GLY A 302 49.10 41.61 16.30
C GLY A 302 49.33 42.63 17.41
N ILE A 303 49.97 42.20 18.50
CA ILE A 303 50.50 43.13 19.49
C ILE A 303 51.59 43.89 18.75
N PHE A 304 51.30 45.12 18.33
CA PHE A 304 52.34 46.05 17.89
C PHE A 304 53.21 46.36 19.11
N SER A 305 54.29 45.60 19.29
CA SER A 305 55.37 46.00 20.18
C SER A 305 56.01 47.26 19.61
N LYS A 306 55.80 48.38 20.31
CA LYS A 306 56.38 49.68 20.00
C LYS A 306 57.85 49.74 20.40
#